data_AF-A0A836TZ57-F1
#
_entry.id   AF-A0A836TZ57-F1
#
_cell.length_a   1.000
_cell.length_b   1.000
_cell.length_c   1.000
_cell.angle_alpha   90.00
_cell.angle_beta   90.00
_cell.angle_gamma   90.00
#
_symmetry.space_group_name_H-M   'P 1'
#
loop_
_entity.id
_entity.type
_entity.pdbx_description
1 polymer ?
#
loop_
_entity_poly.entity_id
_entity_poly.type
_entity_poly.pdbx_seq_one_letter_code
_entity_poly.pdbx_strand_id
1 'polypeptide(L)'
;MPYIKLITTVIFMTIAMYSQAQLIGMPFDFSETLKSGDSYMSILLQGALKLSDDKINGLNARELSGLAWDEDEQLLYAVSDDGHLVHLSPEFKNGILTGLEFINAFPLKDSNNNILEGDGADAESLAIINSANTNKGDSVLIITLEAPQRIHKFQSDGTFISEVALPQHLYDGHEHNVDTPTLDALSFHPEHELLMAPVKALVDTPDGLFSIYSSKGEKWNYAPLDKKNSATLGMETLPDGSVLVIERVYSSMFKPVIYALRKLKFDGEVINVKEIAHFNSREGWSIDNFESVTRYKENSYFMISDDNESSFQKTVLIYFKILD
;
A
#
# COMPACT_ATOMS: atom_id res chain seq x y z
N MET A 1 -23.65 61.29 -36.01
CA MET A 1 -23.71 59.83 -35.74
C MET A 1 -22.39 59.39 -35.10
N PRO A 2 -22.33 59.11 -33.80
CA PRO A 2 -21.22 58.36 -33.22
C PRO A 2 -21.65 56.93 -32.87
N TYR A 3 -20.83 55.97 -33.27
CA TYR A 3 -20.96 54.55 -32.93
C TYR A 3 -20.50 54.31 -31.49
N ILE A 4 -21.39 53.78 -30.64
CA ILE A 4 -21.05 53.24 -29.32
C ILE A 4 -20.64 51.78 -29.52
N LYS A 5 -19.37 51.45 -29.28
CA LYS A 5 -18.91 50.06 -29.18
C LYS A 5 -19.29 49.52 -27.81
N LEU A 6 -20.20 48.56 -27.79
CA LEU A 6 -20.52 47.75 -26.61
C LEU A 6 -19.36 46.77 -26.39
N ILE A 7 -18.65 46.90 -25.28
CA ILE A 7 -17.67 45.89 -24.83
C ILE A 7 -18.43 44.89 -23.97
N THR A 8 -18.64 43.69 -24.50
CA THR A 8 -19.21 42.56 -23.75
C THR A 8 -18.08 41.90 -22.98
N THR A 9 -17.98 42.19 -21.68
CA THR A 9 -17.09 41.44 -20.77
C THR A 9 -17.70 40.07 -20.53
N VAL A 10 -17.09 39.03 -21.09
CA VAL A 10 -17.40 37.63 -20.75
C VAL A 10 -16.63 37.28 -19.48
N ILE A 11 -17.35 37.16 -18.37
CA ILE A 11 -16.80 36.64 -17.11
C ILE A 11 -16.74 35.12 -17.25
N PHE A 12 -15.53 34.57 -17.43
CA PHE A 12 -15.30 33.14 -17.22
C PHE A 12 -15.34 32.86 -15.72
N MET A 13 -16.48 32.35 -15.26
CA MET A 13 -16.62 31.83 -13.91
C MET A 13 -16.06 30.40 -13.92
N THR A 14 -14.79 30.26 -13.56
CA THR A 14 -14.22 28.94 -13.24
C THR A 14 -14.86 28.46 -11.95
N ILE A 15 -15.83 27.55 -12.07
CA ILE A 15 -16.38 26.82 -10.93
C ILE A 15 -15.30 25.84 -10.50
N ALA A 16 -14.58 26.16 -9.43
CA ALA A 16 -13.79 25.16 -8.74
C ALA A 16 -14.78 24.13 -8.16
N MET A 17 -14.81 22.93 -8.74
CA MET A 17 -15.49 21.79 -8.11
C MET A 17 -14.73 21.49 -6.83
N TYR A 18 -15.25 21.94 -5.69
CA TYR A 18 -14.83 21.40 -4.41
C TYR A 18 -15.34 19.97 -4.34
N SER A 19 -14.43 18.99 -4.48
CA SER A 19 -14.70 17.61 -4.06
C SER A 19 -15.14 17.68 -2.59
N GLN A 20 -16.39 17.35 -2.30
CA GLN A 20 -16.81 17.16 -0.92
C GLN A 20 -16.26 15.81 -0.48
N ALA A 21 -15.56 15.80 0.65
CA ALA A 21 -15.14 14.56 1.29
C ALA A 21 -16.37 13.67 1.51
N GLN A 22 -16.24 12.38 1.20
CA GLN A 22 -17.33 11.41 1.32
C GLN A 22 -16.89 10.28 2.23
N LEU A 23 -17.71 9.94 3.24
CA LEU A 23 -17.48 8.77 4.07
C LEU A 23 -17.68 7.50 3.24
N ILE A 24 -16.65 6.65 3.20
CA ILE A 24 -16.62 5.42 2.38
C ILE A 24 -16.39 4.16 3.21
N GLY A 25 -15.89 4.29 4.44
CA GLY A 25 -15.66 3.16 5.34
C GLY A 25 -16.81 2.95 6.33
N MET A 26 -17.26 1.71 6.47
CA MET A 26 -18.22 1.29 7.50
C MET A 26 -17.60 0.26 8.44
N PRO A 27 -17.90 0.28 9.76
CA PRO A 27 -17.39 -0.70 10.70
C PRO A 27 -17.56 -2.15 10.24
N PHE A 28 -16.48 -2.92 10.37
CA PHE A 28 -16.41 -4.32 9.95
C PHE A 28 -15.88 -5.20 11.08
N ASP A 29 -16.48 -6.39 11.20
CA ASP A 29 -16.04 -7.41 12.14
C ASP A 29 -14.94 -8.27 11.50
N PHE A 30 -13.68 -7.95 11.79
CA PHE A 30 -12.52 -8.69 11.28
C PHE A 30 -12.36 -10.09 11.90
N SER A 31 -12.95 -10.31 13.09
CA SER A 31 -13.00 -11.60 13.76
C SER A 31 -14.42 -11.92 14.21
N GLU A 32 -14.79 -13.20 14.15
CA GLU A 32 -16.05 -13.71 14.69
C GLU A 32 -16.13 -13.58 16.22
N THR A 33 -14.97 -13.56 16.91
CA THR A 33 -14.90 -13.65 18.37
C THR A 33 -14.24 -12.45 19.04
N LEU A 34 -13.30 -11.79 18.36
CA LEU A 34 -12.59 -10.62 18.88
C LEU A 34 -13.18 -9.33 18.33
N LYS A 35 -13.15 -8.27 19.15
CA LYS A 35 -13.65 -6.94 18.81
C LYS A 35 -12.54 -5.90 18.93
N SER A 36 -12.81 -4.70 18.42
CA SER A 36 -11.93 -3.53 18.63
C SER A 36 -11.71 -3.29 20.12
N GLY A 37 -10.45 -3.20 20.54
CA GLY A 37 -10.00 -3.13 21.92
C GLY A 37 -9.48 -4.45 22.48
N ASP A 38 -9.73 -5.59 21.81
CA ASP A 38 -9.18 -6.88 22.22
C ASP A 38 -7.74 -7.06 21.70
N SER A 39 -6.93 -7.76 22.50
CA SER A 39 -5.58 -8.16 22.10
C SER A 39 -5.60 -9.54 21.45
N TYR A 40 -4.78 -9.71 20.42
CA TYR A 40 -4.55 -10.99 19.75
C TYR A 40 -3.06 -11.15 19.48
N MET A 41 -2.46 -12.21 20.02
CA MET A 41 -1.00 -12.40 19.95
C MET A 41 -0.26 -11.13 20.39
N SER A 42 0.58 -10.54 19.52
CA SER A 42 1.34 -9.32 19.80
C SER A 42 0.68 -8.07 19.21
N ILE A 43 -0.64 -8.07 18.97
CA ILE A 43 -1.37 -6.89 18.48
C ILE A 43 -2.59 -6.56 19.35
N LEU A 44 -2.96 -5.29 19.35
CA LEU A 44 -4.23 -4.77 19.83
C LEU A 44 -5.06 -4.36 18.62
N LEU A 45 -6.24 -4.96 18.45
CA LEU A 45 -7.16 -4.59 17.38
C LEU A 45 -7.77 -3.22 17.69
N GLN A 46 -7.66 -2.26 16.79
CA GLN A 46 -8.15 -0.89 17.00
C GLN A 46 -9.24 -0.48 16.00
N GLY A 47 -9.79 -1.42 15.23
CA GLY A 47 -10.90 -1.16 14.31
C GLY A 47 -10.66 -1.77 12.96
N ALA A 48 -11.74 -2.07 12.26
CA ALA A 48 -11.71 -2.45 10.85
C ALA A 48 -12.90 -1.81 10.15
N LEU A 49 -12.69 -1.43 8.90
CA LEU A 49 -13.70 -0.83 8.04
C LEU A 49 -13.79 -1.65 6.75
N LYS A 50 -15.03 -1.96 6.33
CA LYS A 50 -15.30 -2.36 4.96
C LYS A 50 -15.48 -1.08 4.14
N LEU A 51 -14.75 -0.94 3.05
CA LEU A 51 -14.89 0.20 2.16
C LEU A 51 -16.05 -0.02 1.17
N SER A 52 -16.57 1.08 0.64
CA SER A 52 -17.56 1.05 -0.44
C SER A 52 -16.86 0.88 -1.79
N ASP A 53 -17.44 0.08 -2.66
CA ASP A 53 -16.99 -0.14 -4.03
C ASP A 53 -17.56 0.93 -4.99
N ASP A 54 -18.29 1.91 -4.45
CA ASP A 54 -18.88 3.01 -5.21
C ASP A 54 -17.81 3.93 -5.79
N LYS A 55 -18.00 4.36 -7.05
CA LYS A 55 -17.24 5.50 -7.58
C LYS A 55 -17.57 6.75 -6.80
N ILE A 56 -16.56 7.43 -6.28
CA ILE A 56 -16.72 8.70 -5.57
C ILE A 56 -16.37 9.82 -6.54
N ASN A 57 -17.35 10.68 -6.85
CA ASN A 57 -17.18 11.77 -7.82
C ASN A 57 -16.72 11.31 -9.22
N GLY A 58 -17.07 10.07 -9.61
CA GLY A 58 -16.63 9.47 -10.88
C GLY A 58 -15.20 8.90 -10.86
N LEU A 59 -14.51 9.03 -9.73
CA LEU A 59 -13.17 8.49 -9.49
C LEU A 59 -13.30 7.10 -8.85
N ASN A 60 -12.42 6.18 -9.24
CA ASN A 60 -12.36 4.83 -8.68
C ASN A 60 -11.57 4.89 -7.36
N ALA A 61 -12.16 4.37 -6.28
CA ALA A 61 -11.49 4.12 -4.99
C ALA A 61 -11.57 2.62 -4.62
N ARG A 62 -11.59 1.79 -5.64
CA ARG A 62 -11.59 0.32 -5.58
C ARG A 62 -10.18 -0.18 -5.85
N GLU A 63 -9.96 -1.48 -5.63
CA GLU A 63 -8.69 -2.13 -5.98
C GLU A 63 -7.49 -1.48 -5.30
N LEU A 64 -7.60 -1.20 -3.99
CA LEU A 64 -6.55 -0.51 -3.26
C LEU A 64 -5.47 -1.51 -2.81
N SER A 65 -4.29 -1.44 -3.41
CA SER A 65 -3.19 -2.39 -3.24
C SER A 65 -2.08 -1.86 -2.32
N GLY A 66 -1.69 -0.58 -2.44
CA GLY A 66 -0.62 0.04 -1.64
C GLY A 66 -1.09 1.16 -0.69
N LEU A 67 -0.44 1.32 0.47
CA LEU A 67 -0.73 2.39 1.44
C LEU A 67 0.51 3.17 1.90
N ALA A 68 0.35 4.47 2.18
CA ALA A 68 1.33 5.26 2.92
C ALA A 68 0.68 6.37 3.76
N TRP A 69 1.06 6.49 5.02
CA TRP A 69 0.66 7.63 5.86
C TRP A 69 1.60 8.83 5.68
N ASP A 70 1.00 10.00 5.54
CA ASP A 70 1.68 11.28 5.56
C ASP A 70 1.34 12.06 6.84
N GLU A 71 2.32 12.19 7.74
CA GLU A 71 2.17 12.92 9.00
C GLU A 71 2.08 14.44 8.75
N ASP A 72 2.77 14.98 7.76
CA ASP A 72 2.75 16.41 7.51
C ASP A 72 1.41 16.85 6.89
N GLU A 73 0.84 16.02 6.02
CA GLU A 73 -0.47 16.26 5.41
C GLU A 73 -1.66 15.75 6.23
N GLN A 74 -1.43 14.83 7.17
CA GLN A 74 -2.48 14.09 7.87
C GLN A 74 -3.40 13.34 6.89
N LEU A 75 -2.80 12.71 5.87
CA LEU A 75 -3.51 11.94 4.85
C LEU A 75 -2.97 10.51 4.80
N LEU A 76 -3.88 9.57 4.59
CA LEU A 76 -3.54 8.21 4.19
C LEU A 76 -3.62 8.16 2.66
N TYR A 77 -2.49 7.95 2.00
CA TYR A 77 -2.44 7.70 0.58
C TYR A 77 -2.68 6.22 0.31
N ALA A 78 -3.40 5.94 -0.78
CA ALA A 78 -3.51 4.61 -1.36
C ALA A 78 -3.27 4.67 -2.87
N VAL A 79 -2.83 3.57 -3.47
CA VAL A 79 -2.79 3.41 -4.93
C VAL A 79 -3.82 2.37 -5.35
N SER A 80 -4.28 2.45 -6.60
CA SER A 80 -5.12 1.45 -7.22
C SER A 80 -4.49 0.84 -8.47
N ASP A 81 -4.90 -0.38 -8.80
CA ASP A 81 -4.54 -1.10 -10.03
C ASP A 81 -4.91 -0.29 -11.29
N ASP A 82 -6.00 0.50 -11.24
CA ASP A 82 -6.39 1.44 -12.30
C ASP A 82 -5.49 2.70 -12.39
N GLY A 83 -4.35 2.75 -11.70
CA GLY A 83 -3.35 3.84 -11.71
C GLY A 83 -3.82 5.16 -11.11
N HIS A 84 -4.57 5.10 -10.00
CA HIS A 84 -4.96 6.29 -9.26
C HIS A 84 -4.22 6.38 -7.93
N LEU A 85 -3.82 7.59 -7.56
CA LEU A 85 -3.39 7.95 -6.22
C LEU A 85 -4.58 8.53 -5.46
N VAL A 86 -5.03 7.82 -4.43
CA VAL A 86 -6.21 8.14 -3.63
C VAL A 86 -5.80 8.78 -2.32
N HIS A 87 -6.48 9.85 -1.94
CA HIS A 87 -6.29 10.58 -0.69
C HIS A 87 -7.42 10.26 0.27
N LEU A 88 -7.07 9.74 1.44
CA LEU A 88 -8.01 9.26 2.45
C LEU A 88 -7.75 9.96 3.80
N SER A 89 -8.81 10.15 4.58
CA SER A 89 -8.73 10.70 5.93
C SER A 89 -9.38 9.71 6.93
N PRO A 90 -8.58 9.00 7.73
CA PRO A 90 -9.10 8.10 8.76
C PRO A 90 -9.76 8.86 9.91
N GLU A 91 -10.93 8.40 10.34
CA GLU A 91 -11.65 8.96 11.48
C GLU A 91 -11.54 8.06 12.72
N PHE A 92 -11.23 8.68 13.85
CA PHE A 92 -11.05 7.96 15.11
C PHE A 92 -11.99 8.44 16.21
N LYS A 93 -12.46 7.50 17.02
CA LYS A 93 -13.16 7.77 18.28
C LYS A 93 -12.52 6.97 19.41
N ASN A 94 -11.97 7.65 20.41
CA ASN A 94 -11.27 7.03 21.54
C ASN A 94 -10.16 6.06 21.13
N GLY A 95 -9.40 6.40 20.08
CA GLY A 95 -8.33 5.55 19.56
C GLY A 95 -8.79 4.32 18.76
N ILE A 96 -10.08 4.24 18.42
CA ILE A 96 -10.65 3.21 17.54
C ILE A 96 -10.96 3.84 16.19
N LEU A 97 -10.58 3.18 15.10
CA LEU A 97 -10.94 3.55 13.73
C LEU A 97 -12.45 3.32 13.53
N THR A 98 -13.17 4.39 13.19
CA THR A 98 -14.64 4.36 13.06
C THR A 98 -15.16 4.78 11.70
N GLY A 99 -14.32 5.44 10.89
CA GLY A 99 -14.69 5.93 9.58
C GLY A 99 -13.46 6.17 8.71
N LEU A 100 -13.69 6.31 7.41
CA LEU A 100 -12.68 6.66 6.43
C LEU A 100 -13.34 7.56 5.39
N GLU A 101 -12.86 8.78 5.28
CA GLU A 101 -13.33 9.71 4.26
C GLU A 101 -12.44 9.65 3.02
N PHE A 102 -13.06 9.55 1.86
CA PHE A 102 -12.42 9.83 0.58
C PHE A 102 -12.34 11.33 0.39
N ILE A 103 -11.12 11.85 0.20
CA ILE A 103 -10.87 13.28 0.02
C ILE A 103 -10.77 13.62 -1.47
N ASN A 104 -9.90 12.88 -2.19
CA ASN A 104 -9.64 13.09 -3.60
C ASN A 104 -8.97 11.87 -4.23
N ALA A 105 -8.91 11.83 -5.56
CA ALA A 105 -8.03 10.91 -6.27
C ALA A 105 -7.44 11.58 -7.52
N PHE A 106 -6.21 11.19 -7.85
CA PHE A 106 -5.45 11.74 -8.96
C PHE A 106 -4.93 10.62 -9.85
N PRO A 107 -5.06 10.72 -11.18
CA PRO A 107 -4.43 9.76 -12.07
C PRO A 107 -2.91 9.88 -11.96
N LEU A 108 -2.21 8.74 -11.93
CA LEU A 108 -0.77 8.69 -12.11
C LEU A 108 -0.43 9.09 -13.55
N LYS A 109 0.66 9.85 -13.70
CA LYS A 109 1.08 10.40 -15.00
C LYS A 109 2.47 9.91 -15.40
N ASP A 110 2.74 9.84 -16.69
CA ASP A 110 4.07 9.58 -17.22
C ASP A 110 4.98 10.83 -17.17
N SER A 111 6.22 10.70 -17.62
CA SER A 111 7.19 11.80 -17.70
C SER A 111 6.80 12.91 -18.68
N ASN A 112 5.82 12.68 -19.56
CA ASN A 112 5.27 13.64 -20.50
C ASN A 112 3.95 14.25 -19.98
N ASN A 113 3.57 13.95 -18.73
CA ASN A 113 2.34 14.40 -18.09
C ASN A 113 1.05 13.84 -18.74
N ASN A 114 1.15 12.72 -19.47
CA ASN A 114 -0.01 11.94 -19.90
C ASN A 114 -0.47 11.03 -18.77
N ILE A 115 -1.77 10.76 -18.67
CA ILE A 115 -2.31 9.78 -17.73
C ILE A 115 -1.80 8.38 -18.12
N LEU A 116 -1.41 7.58 -17.12
CA LEU A 116 -1.13 6.16 -17.31
C LEU A 116 -2.45 5.42 -17.55
N GLU A 117 -2.47 4.52 -18.53
CA GLU A 117 -3.66 3.77 -18.93
C GLU A 117 -3.32 2.29 -19.17
N GLY A 118 -4.32 1.41 -18.99
CA GLY A 118 -4.18 -0.03 -19.17
C GLY A 118 -3.12 -0.65 -18.25
N ASP A 119 -2.45 -1.70 -18.71
CA ASP A 119 -1.44 -2.44 -17.95
C ASP A 119 -0.30 -1.54 -17.40
N GLY A 120 -0.01 -0.41 -18.08
CA GLY A 120 0.99 0.54 -17.60
C GLY A 120 0.56 1.35 -16.35
N ALA A 121 -0.72 1.34 -16.02
CA ALA A 121 -1.28 2.04 -14.86
C ALA A 121 -1.23 1.18 -13.58
N ASP A 122 -1.03 -0.12 -13.75
CA ASP A 122 -1.16 -1.15 -12.72
C ASP A 122 -0.21 -0.92 -11.56
N ALA A 123 -0.71 -0.39 -10.44
CA ALA A 123 0.08 0.07 -9.30
C ALA A 123 -0.14 -0.82 -8.08
N GLU A 124 0.95 -1.35 -7.52
CA GLU A 124 0.89 -2.42 -6.52
C GLU A 124 1.28 -1.98 -5.11
N SER A 125 2.45 -1.34 -4.99
CA SER A 125 3.04 -0.98 -3.69
C SER A 125 3.30 0.50 -3.61
N LEU A 126 3.25 1.02 -2.39
CA LEU A 126 3.48 2.43 -2.10
C LEU A 126 4.42 2.58 -0.90
N ALA A 127 5.50 3.33 -1.10
CA ALA A 127 6.34 3.87 -0.04
C ALA A 127 6.35 5.40 -0.11
N ILE A 128 6.72 6.05 0.99
CA ILE A 128 6.75 7.51 1.07
C ILE A 128 8.06 8.00 1.70
N ILE A 129 8.55 9.13 1.21
CA ILE A 129 9.60 9.92 1.86
C ILE A 129 9.11 11.34 2.07
N ASN A 130 9.77 12.06 2.98
CA ASN A 130 9.39 13.41 3.43
C ASN A 130 8.02 13.51 4.10
N SER A 131 7.39 12.40 4.51
CA SER A 131 6.07 12.39 5.16
C SER A 131 6.01 12.94 6.58
N ALA A 132 7.15 13.24 7.20
CA ALA A 132 7.24 13.64 8.61
C ALA A 132 8.43 14.58 8.86
N ASN A 133 8.70 15.48 7.91
CA ASN A 133 9.77 16.47 7.98
C ASN A 133 9.28 17.89 8.34
N THR A 134 7.97 18.06 8.60
CA THR A 134 7.25 19.31 8.91
C THR A 134 7.01 20.26 7.73
N ASN A 135 7.40 19.89 6.51
CA ASN A 135 7.19 20.67 5.30
C ASN A 135 6.01 20.10 4.51
N LYS A 136 4.87 20.79 4.58
CA LYS A 136 3.72 20.44 3.76
C LYS A 136 4.02 20.56 2.26
N GLY A 137 3.57 19.58 1.49
CA GLY A 137 3.59 19.55 0.03
C GLY A 137 4.91 19.09 -0.58
N ASP A 138 5.85 18.56 0.20
CA ASP A 138 7.13 18.03 -0.32
C ASP A 138 7.26 16.49 -0.27
N SER A 139 6.16 15.82 0.08
CA SER A 139 6.02 14.38 0.09
C SER A 139 6.30 13.79 -1.28
N VAL A 140 7.10 12.73 -1.29
CA VAL A 140 7.40 11.98 -2.52
C VAL A 140 6.98 10.54 -2.33
N LEU A 141 6.10 10.10 -3.23
CA LEU A 141 5.54 8.76 -3.25
C LEU A 141 6.37 7.90 -4.20
N ILE A 142 6.74 6.71 -3.75
CA ILE A 142 7.52 5.73 -4.50
C ILE A 142 6.59 4.56 -4.77
N ILE A 143 6.24 4.34 -6.04
CA ILE A 143 5.20 3.40 -6.45
C ILE A 143 5.79 2.35 -7.40
N THR A 144 5.50 1.07 -7.16
CA THR A 144 5.71 -0.01 -8.14
C THR A 144 4.56 -0.03 -9.12
N LEU A 145 4.89 -0.21 -10.41
CA LEU A 145 3.92 -0.50 -11.45
C LEU A 145 4.26 -1.87 -12.06
N GLU A 146 3.28 -2.76 -12.27
CA GLU A 146 3.51 -4.18 -12.58
C GLU A 146 3.87 -4.44 -14.07
N ALA A 147 3.24 -3.73 -15.02
CA ALA A 147 3.32 -4.09 -16.44
C ALA A 147 3.64 -2.90 -17.39
N PRO A 148 4.92 -2.63 -17.73
CA PRO A 148 6.13 -3.31 -17.26
C PRO A 148 6.52 -2.96 -15.83
N GLN A 149 7.16 -3.93 -15.16
CA GLN A 149 7.67 -3.74 -13.81
C GLN A 149 8.63 -2.55 -13.74
N ARG A 150 8.26 -1.52 -13.00
CA ARG A 150 9.04 -0.29 -12.80
C ARG A 150 8.73 0.33 -11.45
N ILE A 151 9.66 1.13 -10.95
CA ILE A 151 9.46 1.91 -9.72
C ILE A 151 9.63 3.37 -10.08
N HIS A 152 8.61 4.18 -9.83
CA HIS A 152 8.62 5.61 -10.13
C HIS A 152 8.39 6.43 -8.87
N LYS A 153 8.86 7.68 -8.89
CA LYS A 153 8.56 8.70 -7.90
C LYS A 153 7.46 9.61 -8.42
N PHE A 154 6.50 9.93 -7.57
CA PHE A 154 5.36 10.80 -7.86
C PHE A 154 5.19 11.86 -6.77
N GLN A 155 4.64 13.01 -7.17
CA GLN A 155 4.06 13.99 -6.26
C GLN A 155 2.71 13.48 -5.74
N SER A 156 2.19 14.11 -4.68
CA SER A 156 0.88 13.77 -4.11
C SER A 156 -0.31 14.06 -5.04
N ASP A 157 -0.11 14.68 -6.19
CA ASP A 157 -1.14 14.91 -7.23
C ASP A 157 -1.01 13.96 -8.44
N GLY A 158 -0.24 12.86 -8.30
CA GLY A 158 0.00 11.86 -9.33
C GLY A 158 1.00 12.28 -10.42
N THR A 159 1.61 13.46 -10.30
CA THR A 159 2.62 13.92 -11.26
C THR A 159 3.93 13.18 -11.10
N PHE A 160 4.45 12.64 -12.20
CA PHE A 160 5.75 11.99 -12.25
C PHE A 160 6.90 12.93 -11.84
N ILE A 161 7.85 12.39 -11.08
CA ILE A 161 9.10 13.06 -10.69
C ILE A 161 10.29 12.42 -11.40
N SER A 162 10.50 11.11 -11.21
CA SER A 162 11.66 10.40 -11.75
C SER A 162 11.49 8.89 -11.65
N GLU A 163 12.24 8.14 -12.44
CA GLU A 163 12.38 6.69 -12.27
C GLU A 163 13.30 6.34 -11.09
N VAL A 164 13.08 5.18 -10.49
CA VAL A 164 13.99 4.54 -9.54
C VAL A 164 14.60 3.34 -10.23
N ALA A 165 15.93 3.30 -10.30
CA ALA A 165 16.63 2.18 -10.91
C ALA A 165 16.39 0.90 -10.11
N LEU A 166 15.88 -0.14 -10.79
CA LEU A 166 15.81 -1.47 -10.23
C LEU A 166 17.21 -2.08 -10.18
N PRO A 167 17.62 -2.70 -9.05
CA PRO A 167 18.82 -3.51 -9.02
C PRO A 167 18.80 -4.56 -10.15
N GLN A 168 19.93 -4.74 -10.85
CA GLN A 168 19.98 -5.59 -12.05
C GLN A 168 19.52 -7.04 -11.81
N HIS A 169 19.63 -7.58 -10.60
CA HIS A 169 19.14 -8.93 -10.28
C HIS A 169 17.62 -8.99 -10.05
N LEU A 170 16.95 -7.84 -9.89
CA LEU A 170 15.48 -7.69 -9.92
C LEU A 170 14.97 -7.30 -11.32
N TYR A 171 15.88 -7.19 -12.30
CA TYR A 171 15.61 -6.68 -13.63
C TYR A 171 16.41 -7.44 -14.69
N ASP A 172 15.81 -8.44 -15.36
CA ASP A 172 16.51 -9.27 -16.35
C ASP A 172 16.67 -8.61 -17.75
N GLY A 173 16.60 -7.27 -17.87
CA GLY A 173 16.99 -6.54 -19.08
C GLY A 173 16.17 -6.80 -20.36
N HIS A 174 15.22 -7.73 -20.33
CA HIS A 174 14.33 -8.10 -21.41
C HIS A 174 12.91 -7.64 -21.08
N GLU A 175 12.15 -7.25 -22.10
CA GLU A 175 10.69 -7.19 -22.00
C GLU A 175 10.20 -8.53 -21.44
N HIS A 176 9.82 -8.53 -20.17
CA HIS A 176 9.12 -9.59 -19.44
C HIS A 176 9.60 -11.01 -19.74
N ASN A 177 10.59 -11.47 -18.98
CA ASN A 177 10.62 -12.90 -18.67
C ASN A 177 9.45 -13.14 -17.71
N VAL A 178 8.41 -13.85 -18.17
CA VAL A 178 7.14 -14.18 -17.46
C VAL A 178 7.36 -14.87 -16.10
N ASP A 179 8.61 -15.25 -15.81
CA ASP A 179 9.03 -15.97 -14.61
C ASP A 179 9.68 -15.08 -13.54
N THR A 180 9.84 -13.77 -13.73
CA THR A 180 10.33 -12.86 -12.67
C THR A 180 9.18 -12.47 -11.76
N PRO A 181 9.19 -12.83 -10.46
CA PRO A 181 8.14 -12.43 -9.54
C PRO A 181 8.01 -10.91 -9.42
N THR A 182 6.77 -10.46 -9.28
CA THR A 182 6.39 -9.06 -9.08
C THR A 182 6.97 -8.50 -7.78
N LEU A 183 7.11 -7.18 -7.71
CA LEU A 183 7.56 -6.45 -6.52
C LEU A 183 6.37 -5.84 -5.79
N ASP A 184 5.75 -6.62 -4.91
CA ASP A 184 4.53 -6.21 -4.20
C ASP A 184 4.85 -5.54 -2.85
N ALA A 185 6.07 -5.70 -2.35
CA ALA A 185 6.49 -5.16 -1.06
C ALA A 185 7.58 -4.09 -1.21
N LEU A 186 7.23 -2.83 -0.87
CA LEU A 186 8.13 -1.68 -0.78
C LEU A 186 8.10 -1.03 0.60
N SER A 187 9.23 -0.51 1.05
CA SER A 187 9.27 0.43 2.18
C SER A 187 10.53 1.30 2.13
N PHE A 188 10.50 2.50 2.72
CA PHE A 188 11.70 3.33 2.85
C PHE A 188 12.34 3.16 4.23
N HIS A 189 13.62 2.82 4.23
CA HIS A 189 14.44 2.62 5.41
C HIS A 189 15.46 3.76 5.58
N PRO A 190 15.63 4.34 6.79
CA PRO A 190 16.53 5.48 7.00
C PRO A 190 18.00 5.15 6.72
N GLU A 191 18.43 3.91 6.96
CA GLU A 191 19.82 3.48 6.73
C GLU A 191 20.01 2.80 5.38
N HIS A 192 18.99 2.12 4.86
CA HIS A 192 19.07 1.23 3.70
C HIS A 192 18.31 1.77 2.48
N GLU A 193 17.78 3.00 2.56
CA GLU A 193 16.95 3.62 1.53
C GLU A 193 15.77 2.73 1.12
N LEU A 194 15.48 2.59 -0.18
CA LEU A 194 14.32 1.83 -0.62
C LEU A 194 14.59 0.34 -0.43
N LEU A 195 13.76 -0.30 0.38
CA LEU A 195 13.68 -1.74 0.51
C LEU A 195 12.63 -2.29 -0.45
N MET A 196 12.95 -3.41 -1.09
CA MET A 196 12.13 -4.10 -2.09
C MET A 196 12.12 -5.60 -1.78
N ALA A 197 10.96 -6.24 -1.86
CA ALA A 197 10.86 -7.69 -1.76
C ALA A 197 9.93 -8.23 -2.87
N PRO A 198 10.38 -9.23 -3.64
CA PRO A 198 9.49 -9.92 -4.57
C PRO A 198 8.46 -10.79 -3.85
N VAL A 199 7.35 -11.08 -4.52
CA VAL A 199 6.29 -11.95 -3.98
C VAL A 199 6.81 -13.32 -3.60
N LYS A 200 7.70 -13.89 -4.42
CA LYS A 200 8.26 -15.23 -4.23
C LYS A 200 9.77 -15.21 -4.26
N ALA A 201 10.37 -16.30 -3.76
CA ALA A 201 11.79 -16.56 -3.93
C ALA A 201 12.19 -16.50 -5.41
N LEU A 202 13.26 -15.76 -5.72
CA LEU A 202 13.88 -15.77 -7.04
C LEU A 202 14.62 -17.10 -7.26
N VAL A 203 14.81 -17.48 -8.52
CA VAL A 203 15.46 -18.75 -8.91
C VAL A 203 16.88 -18.89 -8.36
N ASP A 204 17.60 -17.78 -8.17
CA ASP A 204 18.96 -17.73 -7.65
C ASP A 204 19.04 -17.70 -6.11
N THR A 205 17.90 -17.76 -5.42
CA THR A 205 17.85 -17.71 -3.96
C THR A 205 18.05 -19.11 -3.36
N PRO A 206 18.92 -19.29 -2.35
CA PRO A 206 19.12 -20.59 -1.73
C PRO A 206 17.82 -21.19 -1.18
N ASP A 207 17.55 -22.47 -1.47
CA ASP A 207 16.60 -23.34 -0.77
C ASP A 207 15.18 -22.77 -0.49
N GLY A 208 14.65 -21.94 -1.40
CA GLY A 208 13.32 -21.34 -1.28
C GLY A 208 13.20 -20.29 -0.17
N LEU A 209 14.33 -19.69 0.24
CA LEU A 209 14.34 -18.52 1.11
C LEU A 209 13.81 -17.30 0.36
N PHE A 210 13.20 -16.39 1.10
CA PHE A 210 12.77 -15.10 0.58
C PHE A 210 13.87 -14.06 0.78
N SER A 211 13.88 -13.02 -0.04
CA SER A 211 14.91 -11.98 -0.02
C SER A 211 14.31 -10.58 0.10
N ILE A 212 14.99 -9.74 0.88
CA ILE A 212 14.81 -8.28 0.87
C ILE A 212 16.04 -7.66 0.24
N TYR A 213 15.81 -6.69 -0.63
CA TYR A 213 16.84 -5.97 -1.36
C TYR A 213 16.78 -4.48 -1.01
N SER A 214 17.93 -3.83 -0.98
CA SER A 214 18.04 -2.38 -0.86
C SER A 214 18.40 -1.76 -2.21
N SER A 215 17.96 -0.53 -2.46
CA SER A 215 18.46 0.31 -3.56
C SER A 215 19.97 0.56 -3.50
N LYS A 216 20.62 0.32 -2.35
CA LYS A 216 22.08 0.37 -2.18
C LYS A 216 22.80 -0.91 -2.61
N GLY A 217 22.06 -1.94 -3.06
CA GLY A 217 22.61 -3.22 -3.50
C GLY A 217 22.82 -4.24 -2.38
N GLU A 218 22.32 -3.97 -1.17
CA GLU A 218 22.33 -4.92 -0.06
C GLU A 218 21.23 -5.97 -0.24
N LYS A 219 21.45 -7.18 0.28
CA LYS A 219 20.53 -8.32 0.21
C LYS A 219 20.51 -9.07 1.54
N TRP A 220 19.32 -9.41 2.01
CA TRP A 220 19.11 -10.25 3.18
C TRP A 220 18.15 -11.38 2.87
N ASN A 221 18.39 -12.55 3.44
CA ASN A 221 17.51 -13.71 3.27
C ASN A 221 16.75 -14.06 4.55
N TYR A 222 15.52 -14.54 4.41
CA TYR A 222 14.71 -15.03 5.52
C TYR A 222 13.92 -16.28 5.16
N ALA A 223 13.58 -17.08 6.18
CA ALA A 223 12.76 -18.27 5.99
C ALA A 223 11.26 -17.88 5.92
N PRO A 224 10.57 -18.20 4.81
CA PRO A 224 9.11 -18.06 4.76
C PRO A 224 8.43 -19.05 5.72
N LEU A 225 7.17 -18.82 6.05
CA LEU A 225 6.29 -19.73 6.78
C LEU A 225 6.17 -21.09 6.07
N ASP A 226 5.98 -21.06 4.75
CA ASP A 226 5.96 -22.23 3.88
C ASP A 226 6.78 -21.96 2.61
N LYS A 227 7.84 -22.75 2.40
CA LYS A 227 8.78 -22.55 1.28
C LYS A 227 8.15 -22.62 -0.12
N LYS A 228 6.95 -23.16 -0.27
CA LYS A 228 6.30 -23.37 -1.59
C LYS A 228 5.07 -22.51 -1.78
N ASN A 229 4.34 -22.26 -0.71
CA ASN A 229 3.01 -21.67 -0.74
C ASN A 229 2.98 -20.25 -0.16
N SER A 230 4.10 -19.77 0.40
CA SER A 230 4.21 -18.40 0.88
C SER A 230 4.30 -17.37 -0.24
N ALA A 231 3.88 -16.15 0.06
CA ALA A 231 4.04 -14.95 -0.73
C ALA A 231 4.29 -13.73 0.18
N THR A 232 5.24 -12.86 -0.17
CA THR A 232 5.42 -11.54 0.48
C THR A 232 4.51 -10.55 -0.23
N LEU A 233 3.67 -9.82 0.52
CA LEU A 233 2.69 -8.92 -0.08
C LEU A 233 2.96 -7.48 0.33
N GLY A 234 2.97 -7.18 1.64
CA GLY A 234 3.20 -5.82 2.14
C GLY A 234 4.46 -5.69 2.99
N MET A 235 5.02 -4.48 3.08
CA MET A 235 6.20 -4.20 3.89
C MET A 235 6.19 -2.80 4.48
N GLU A 236 6.61 -2.65 5.74
CA GLU A 236 6.74 -1.36 6.40
C GLU A 236 7.96 -1.31 7.33
N THR A 237 8.73 -0.23 7.27
CA THR A 237 9.88 0.00 8.15
C THR A 237 9.41 0.47 9.52
N LEU A 238 9.86 -0.23 10.56
CA LEU A 238 9.55 0.09 11.94
C LEU A 238 10.52 1.13 12.53
N PRO A 239 10.10 1.89 13.55
CA PRO A 239 10.94 2.92 14.16
C PRO A 239 12.28 2.42 14.73
N ASP A 240 12.41 1.13 15.03
CA ASP A 240 13.65 0.51 15.51
C ASP A 240 14.56 0.01 14.38
N GLY A 241 14.24 0.30 13.11
CA GLY A 241 14.98 -0.13 11.93
C GLY A 241 14.75 -1.59 11.54
N SER A 242 13.85 -2.30 12.23
CA SER A 242 13.35 -3.58 11.73
C SER A 242 12.24 -3.35 10.71
N VAL A 243 11.79 -4.41 10.05
CA VAL A 243 10.78 -4.36 9.00
C VAL A 243 9.62 -5.26 9.37
N LEU A 244 8.39 -4.77 9.20
CA LEU A 244 7.18 -5.57 9.29
C LEU A 244 6.80 -6.03 7.89
N VAL A 245 6.53 -7.31 7.69
CA VAL A 245 6.02 -7.85 6.42
C VAL A 245 4.68 -8.54 6.61
N ILE A 246 3.83 -8.45 5.59
CA ILE A 246 2.67 -9.31 5.41
C ILE A 246 3.12 -10.51 4.58
N GLU A 247 2.93 -11.70 5.12
CA GLU A 247 3.16 -12.95 4.39
C GLU A 247 1.87 -13.75 4.29
N ARG A 248 1.52 -14.20 3.08
CA ARG A 248 0.38 -15.07 2.83
C ARG A 248 0.84 -16.49 2.56
N VAL A 249 0.20 -17.49 3.18
CA VAL A 249 0.32 -18.89 2.77
C VAL A 249 -0.96 -19.32 2.07
N TYR A 250 -0.86 -19.67 0.79
CA TYR A 250 -1.96 -20.17 -0.02
C TYR A 250 -1.53 -21.36 -0.87
N SER A 251 -2.27 -22.47 -0.79
CA SER A 251 -1.96 -23.69 -1.54
C SER A 251 -3.06 -24.11 -2.52
N SER A 252 -4.33 -23.86 -2.20
CA SER A 252 -5.49 -24.15 -3.06
C SER A 252 -6.79 -23.65 -2.42
N MET A 253 -7.84 -23.49 -3.23
CA MET A 253 -9.15 -22.98 -2.78
C MET A 253 -9.83 -23.82 -1.67
N PHE A 254 -9.46 -25.10 -1.51
CA PHE A 254 -10.05 -25.99 -0.49
C PHE A 254 -9.23 -26.02 0.82
N LYS A 255 -8.14 -25.26 0.89
CA LYS A 255 -7.26 -25.16 2.05
C LYS A 255 -7.44 -23.79 2.71
N PRO A 256 -7.16 -23.68 4.03
CA PRO A 256 -7.18 -22.37 4.67
C PRO A 256 -6.18 -21.44 3.99
N VAL A 257 -6.54 -20.17 3.93
CA VAL A 257 -5.61 -19.10 3.62
C VAL A 257 -5.11 -18.56 4.95
N ILE A 258 -3.80 -18.35 5.03
CA ILE A 258 -3.13 -17.83 6.21
C ILE A 258 -2.48 -16.52 5.83
N TYR A 259 -2.63 -15.51 6.68
CA TYR A 259 -1.83 -14.29 6.66
C TYR A 259 -1.08 -14.14 7.96
N ALA A 260 0.17 -13.70 7.91
CA ALA A 260 0.94 -13.39 9.09
C ALA A 260 1.61 -12.03 8.97
N LEU A 261 1.60 -11.30 10.07
CA LEU A 261 2.46 -10.15 10.28
C LEU A 261 3.76 -10.66 10.90
N ARG A 262 4.89 -10.43 10.24
CA ARG A 262 6.20 -10.91 10.70
C ARG A 262 7.17 -9.73 10.80
N LYS A 263 7.82 -9.60 11.96
CA LYS A 263 8.88 -8.63 12.21
C LYS A 263 10.22 -9.24 11.85
N LEU A 264 10.94 -8.56 10.98
CA LEU A 264 12.21 -8.93 10.38
C LEU A 264 13.29 -7.97 10.88
N LYS A 265 14.26 -8.49 11.62
CA LYS A 265 15.41 -7.71 12.09
C LYS A 265 16.66 -8.13 11.33
N PHE A 266 17.31 -7.16 10.69
CA PHE A 266 18.58 -7.39 10.00
C PHE A 266 19.68 -7.75 11.01
N ASP A 267 20.36 -8.88 10.78
CA ASP A 267 21.48 -9.37 11.58
C ASP A 267 22.58 -9.93 10.65
N GLY A 268 23.46 -9.04 10.19
CA GLY A 268 24.41 -9.35 9.12
C GLY A 268 23.69 -9.63 7.80
N GLU A 269 23.93 -10.79 7.19
CA GLU A 269 23.29 -11.22 5.93
C GLU A 269 21.96 -12.00 6.15
N VAL A 270 21.63 -12.29 7.42
CA VAL A 270 20.46 -13.08 7.79
C VAL A 270 19.45 -12.20 8.50
N ILE A 271 18.16 -12.51 8.32
CA ILE A 271 17.08 -11.85 9.05
C ILE A 271 16.62 -12.73 10.21
N ASN A 272 16.59 -12.16 11.42
CA ASN A 272 15.85 -12.74 12.53
C ASN A 272 14.36 -12.45 12.38
N VAL A 273 13.53 -13.49 12.44
CA VAL A 273 12.08 -13.38 12.22
C VAL A 273 11.30 -13.65 13.49
N LYS A 274 10.43 -12.71 13.88
CA LYS A 274 9.43 -12.86 14.94
C LYS A 274 8.04 -12.75 14.33
N GLU A 275 7.18 -13.74 14.55
CA GLU A 275 5.76 -13.64 14.21
C GLU A 275 5.04 -12.70 15.20
N ILE A 276 4.29 -11.74 14.67
CA ILE A 276 3.58 -10.70 15.42
C ILE A 276 2.11 -11.07 15.56
N ALA A 277 1.48 -11.47 14.46
CA ALA A 277 0.12 -11.96 14.42
C ALA A 277 -0.04 -12.97 13.28
N HIS A 278 -1.01 -13.87 13.43
CA HIS A 278 -1.31 -14.93 12.48
C HIS A 278 -2.82 -15.08 12.34
N PHE A 279 -3.34 -14.91 11.13
CA PHE A 279 -4.76 -14.94 10.82
C PHE A 279 -5.05 -16.10 9.88
N ASN A 280 -5.92 -17.02 10.31
CA ASN A 280 -6.26 -18.23 9.57
C ASN A 280 -7.76 -18.23 9.25
N SER A 281 -8.11 -18.39 7.97
CA SER A 281 -9.50 -18.32 7.51
C SER A 281 -10.42 -19.43 8.06
N ARG A 282 -9.87 -20.45 8.74
CA ARG A 282 -10.63 -21.48 9.46
C ARG A 282 -10.77 -21.25 10.97
N GLU A 283 -10.16 -20.19 11.49
CA GLU A 283 -10.12 -19.88 12.92
C GLU A 283 -10.93 -18.61 13.24
N GLY A 284 -11.99 -18.36 12.47
CA GLY A 284 -12.92 -17.25 12.70
C GLY A 284 -12.38 -15.88 12.30
N TRP A 285 -11.34 -15.83 11.47
CA TRP A 285 -10.83 -14.59 10.88
C TRP A 285 -11.50 -14.33 9.53
N SER A 286 -12.02 -13.12 9.37
CA SER A 286 -12.53 -12.60 8.11
C SER A 286 -11.36 -12.21 7.20
N ILE A 287 -10.64 -13.23 6.70
CA ILE A 287 -9.51 -13.07 5.79
C ILE A 287 -10.00 -12.62 4.42
N ASP A 288 -9.30 -11.64 3.87
CA ASP A 288 -9.40 -11.22 2.48
C ASP A 288 -7.98 -11.05 1.89
N ASN A 289 -7.86 -10.52 0.68
CA ASN A 289 -6.58 -10.42 -0.03
C ASN A 289 -5.70 -9.27 0.50
N PHE A 290 -5.09 -9.41 1.68
CA PHE A 290 -4.24 -8.35 2.26
C PHE A 290 -2.99 -8.07 1.42
N GLU A 291 -2.82 -6.84 0.98
CA GLU A 291 -1.71 -6.45 0.08
C GLU A 291 -0.72 -5.49 0.75
N SER A 292 -1.17 -4.54 1.57
CA SER A 292 -0.27 -3.53 2.13
C SER A 292 -0.45 -3.29 3.62
N VAL A 293 0.65 -2.88 4.25
CA VAL A 293 0.72 -2.37 5.62
C VAL A 293 1.47 -1.05 5.59
N THR A 294 1.01 -0.06 6.36
CA THR A 294 1.75 1.19 6.56
C THR A 294 1.68 1.63 8.00
N ARG A 295 2.72 2.31 8.46
CA ARG A 295 2.78 2.85 9.80
C ARG A 295 1.96 4.12 9.88
N TYR A 296 1.19 4.25 10.95
CA TYR A 296 0.57 5.49 11.36
C TYR A 296 1.47 6.18 12.42
N LYS A 297 0.92 6.52 13.58
CA LYS A 297 1.64 7.12 14.72
C LYS A 297 2.10 6.03 15.68
N GLU A 298 3.24 6.27 16.33
CA GLU A 298 3.82 5.35 17.33
C GLU A 298 3.98 3.91 16.77
N ASN A 299 3.35 2.92 17.42
CA ASN A 299 3.30 1.51 17.04
C ASN A 299 1.93 1.13 16.47
N SER A 300 1.18 2.08 15.92
CA SER A 300 -0.09 1.81 15.24
C SER A 300 0.10 1.77 13.72
N TYR A 301 -0.66 0.90 13.07
CA TYR A 301 -0.50 0.55 11.66
C TYR A 301 -1.87 0.39 11.01
N PHE A 302 -1.91 0.66 9.71
CA PHE A 302 -3.00 0.26 8.84
C PHE A 302 -2.58 -0.95 8.02
N MET A 303 -3.53 -1.84 7.72
CA MET A 303 -3.39 -2.92 6.76
C MET A 303 -4.63 -2.93 5.87
N ILE A 304 -4.47 -3.12 4.56
CA ILE A 304 -5.59 -3.13 3.61
C ILE A 304 -5.64 -4.45 2.85
N SER A 305 -6.86 -4.91 2.57
CA SER A 305 -7.11 -5.92 1.55
C SER A 305 -7.60 -5.31 0.26
N ASP A 306 -7.18 -5.93 -0.84
CA ASP A 306 -7.71 -5.70 -2.17
C ASP A 306 -8.91 -6.64 -2.45
N ASP A 307 -9.84 -6.20 -3.31
CA ASP A 307 -11.01 -6.94 -3.76
C ASP A 307 -10.84 -7.68 -5.10
N ASN A 308 -9.71 -7.56 -5.84
CA ASN A 308 -9.42 -8.25 -7.11
C ASN A 308 -10.58 -8.23 -8.13
N GLU A 309 -11.36 -7.14 -8.21
CA GLU A 309 -12.64 -7.06 -8.95
C GLU A 309 -13.66 -8.18 -8.67
N SER A 310 -13.51 -8.89 -7.57
CA SER A 310 -14.33 -10.03 -7.22
C SER A 310 -15.49 -9.57 -6.35
N SER A 311 -16.72 -9.80 -6.82
CA SER A 311 -17.93 -9.58 -6.00
C SER A 311 -17.98 -10.38 -4.68
N PHE A 312 -17.04 -11.31 -4.46
CA PHE A 312 -16.90 -12.09 -3.24
C PHE A 312 -15.84 -11.56 -2.28
N GLN A 313 -14.93 -10.71 -2.75
CA GLN A 313 -13.88 -10.09 -1.95
C GLN A 313 -14.28 -8.65 -1.60
N LYS A 314 -13.62 -8.08 -0.61
CA LYS A 314 -13.93 -6.76 -0.05
C LYS A 314 -12.64 -6.01 0.18
N THR A 315 -12.65 -4.72 -0.13
CA THR A 315 -11.60 -3.83 0.36
C THR A 315 -11.84 -3.56 1.84
N VAL A 316 -10.95 -4.06 2.71
CA VAL A 316 -11.06 -3.93 4.17
C VAL A 316 -9.82 -3.22 4.69
N LEU A 317 -10.02 -2.10 5.36
CA LEU A 317 -8.97 -1.38 6.08
C LEU A 317 -8.99 -1.77 7.56
N ILE A 318 -7.89 -2.30 8.06
CA ILE A 318 -7.71 -2.70 9.46
C ILE A 318 -6.74 -1.72 10.12
N TYR A 319 -7.07 -1.28 11.33
CA TYR A 319 -6.19 -0.48 12.18
C TYR A 319 -5.87 -1.25 13.45
N PHE A 320 -4.57 -1.38 13.76
CA PHE A 320 -4.09 -2.13 14.91
C PHE A 320 -2.83 -1.50 15.50
N LYS A 321 -2.51 -1.87 16.73
CA LYS A 321 -1.25 -1.52 17.40
C LYS A 321 -0.43 -2.77 17.66
N ILE A 322 0.88 -2.71 17.41
CA ILE A 322 1.81 -3.74 17.84
C ILE A 322 2.12 -3.55 19.33
N LEU A 323 2.00 -4.64 20.08
CA LEU A 323 2.34 -4.76 21.50
C LEU A 323 3.76 -5.32 21.61
N ASP A 324 4.59 -4.73 22.48
CA ASP A 324 5.98 -5.13 22.67
C ASP A 324 6.15 -6.56 23.21
#